data_AF-A0A951JG40-F1
#
_entry.id   AF-A0A951JG40-F1
#
_cell.length_a   1.000
_cell.length_b   1.000
_cell.length_c   1.000
_cell.angle_alpha   90.00
_cell.angle_beta   90.00
_cell.angle_gamma   90.00
#
_symmetry.space_group_name_H-M   'P 1'
#
loop_
_entity.id
_entity.type
_entity.pdbx_description
1 polymer ?
#
loop_
_entity_poly.entity_id
_entity_poly.type
_entity_poly.pdbx_seq_one_letter_code
_entity_poly.pdbx_strand_id
1 'polypeptide(L)'
;MSTKKKALIIAGVVIAVSALGALSIRGGGERGVQVSTEAVGRRTLVEVVTASGKIEPKRKVDISADISGRVVQVAVEEGQWVDAGALLLRIDPTQFVAAV
;
A
#
# COMPACT_ATOMS: atom_id res chain seq x y z
N MET A 1 -45.15 -30.64 -73.41
CA MET A 1 -45.28 -29.79 -72.19
C MET A 1 -45.06 -28.33 -72.58
N SER A 2 -46.10 -27.50 -72.41
CA SER A 2 -46.14 -26.07 -72.77
C SER A 2 -44.92 -25.31 -72.24
N THR A 3 -44.20 -24.61 -73.14
CA THR A 3 -42.96 -23.87 -72.91
C THR A 3 -43.04 -22.88 -71.75
N LYS A 4 -44.25 -22.39 -71.43
CA LYS A 4 -44.53 -21.48 -70.30
C LYS A 4 -44.29 -22.11 -68.92
N LYS A 5 -44.55 -23.42 -68.75
CA LYS A 5 -44.29 -24.12 -67.48
C LYS A 5 -42.78 -24.31 -67.24
N LYS A 6 -41.99 -24.50 -68.30
CA LYS A 6 -40.53 -24.61 -68.20
C LYS A 6 -39.89 -23.26 -67.82
N ALA A 7 -40.39 -22.15 -68.37
CA ALA A 7 -39.89 -20.81 -68.05
C ALA A 7 -40.13 -20.42 -66.57
N LEU A 8 -41.30 -20.74 -66.00
CA LEU A 8 -41.58 -20.50 -64.58
C LEU A 8 -40.67 -21.30 -63.65
N ILE A 9 -40.36 -22.55 -64.00
CA ILE A 9 -39.44 -23.39 -63.22
C ILE A 9 -38.03 -22.81 -63.26
N ILE A 10 -37.55 -22.38 -64.43
CA ILE A 10 -36.21 -21.78 -64.58
C ILE A 10 -36.11 -20.47 -63.78
N ALA A 11 -37.13 -19.61 -63.85
CA ALA A 11 -37.16 -18.36 -63.07
C ALA A 11 -37.14 -18.62 -61.55
N GLY A 12 -37.90 -19.61 -61.07
CA GLY A 12 -37.89 -20.01 -59.66
C GLY A 12 -36.52 -20.53 -59.20
N VAL A 13 -35.84 -21.32 -60.03
CA VAL A 13 -34.50 -21.83 -59.74
C VAL A 13 -33.48 -20.70 -59.70
N VAL A 14 -33.53 -19.74 -60.63
CA VAL A 14 -32.62 -18.59 -60.66
C VAL A 14 -32.79 -17.73 -59.40
N ILE A 15 -34.03 -17.50 -58.96
CA ILE A 15 -34.32 -16.74 -57.73
C ILE A 15 -33.82 -17.49 -56.49
N ALA A 16 -34.01 -18.82 -56.44
CA ALA A 16 -33.52 -19.64 -55.34
C ALA A 16 -31.99 -19.64 -55.25
N VAL A 17 -31.29 -19.79 -56.38
CA VAL A 17 -29.83 -19.80 -56.44
C VAL A 17 -29.25 -18.43 -56.08
N SER A 18 -29.87 -17.33 -56.54
CA SER A 18 -29.42 -15.98 -56.20
C SER A 18 -29.67 -15.63 -54.72
N ALA A 19 -30.80 -16.07 -54.15
CA ALA A 19 -31.07 -15.92 -52.71
C ALA A 19 -30.06 -16.71 -51.85
N LEU A 20 -29.75 -17.96 -52.24
CA LEU A 20 -28.75 -18.79 -51.57
C LEU A 20 -27.34 -18.19 -51.67
N GLY A 21 -26.97 -17.68 -52.85
CA GLY A 21 -25.69 -16.99 -53.05
C GLY A 21 -25.55 -15.74 -52.17
N ALA A 22 -26.60 -14.92 -52.07
CA ALA A 22 -26.61 -13.72 -51.23
C ALA A 22 -26.53 -14.04 -49.72
N LEU A 23 -27.14 -15.15 -49.29
CA LEU A 23 -27.07 -15.62 -47.90
C LEU A 23 -25.69 -16.16 -47.54
N SER A 24 -25.03 -16.89 -48.46
CA SER A 24 -23.68 -17.42 -48.22
C SER A 24 -22.62 -16.33 -48.07
N ILE A 25 -22.72 -15.23 -48.82
CA ILE A 25 -21.73 -14.13 -48.76
C ILE A 25 -21.83 -13.36 -47.44
N ARG A 26 -23.02 -13.30 -46.83
CA ARG A 26 -23.23 -12.59 -45.55
C ARG A 26 -22.74 -13.35 -44.30
N GLY A 27 -22.55 -14.66 -44.41
CA GLY A 27 -22.18 -15.52 -43.26
C GLY A 27 -20.67 -15.74 -43.06
N GLY A 28 -19.83 -15.37 -44.04
CA GLY A 28 -18.43 -15.79 -44.13
C GLY A 28 -17.38 -14.78 -43.64
N GLY A 29 -17.75 -13.77 -42.85
CA GLY A 29 -16.77 -12.89 -42.23
C GLY A 29 -16.16 -13.54 -41.00
N GLU A 30 -14.87 -13.87 -41.04
CA GLU A 30 -14.12 -14.29 -39.85
C GLU A 30 -14.36 -13.27 -38.74
N ARG A 31 -14.99 -13.71 -37.64
CA ARG A 31 -15.18 -12.85 -36.46
C ARG A 31 -13.79 -12.61 -35.91
N GLY A 32 -13.24 -11.44 -36.21
CA GLY A 32 -11.92 -11.03 -35.74
C GLY A 32 -11.77 -11.29 -34.25
N VAL A 33 -10.58 -11.72 -33.84
CA VAL A 33 -10.28 -12.05 -32.45
C VAL A 33 -10.53 -10.82 -31.59
N GLN A 34 -11.46 -10.93 -30.63
CA GLN A 34 -11.72 -9.85 -29.68
C GLN A 34 -10.52 -9.72 -28.74
N VAL A 35 -9.95 -8.52 -28.66
CA VAL A 35 -8.84 -8.19 -27.77
C VAL A 35 -9.24 -7.04 -26.85
N SER A 36 -8.75 -7.11 -25.62
CA SER A 36 -8.91 -6.03 -24.64
C SER A 36 -7.69 -5.11 -24.72
N THR A 37 -7.92 -3.81 -24.88
CA THR A 37 -6.88 -2.79 -24.91
C THR A 37 -7.18 -1.73 -23.86
N GLU A 38 -6.13 -1.20 -23.24
CA GLU A 38 -6.23 -0.08 -22.31
C GLU A 38 -5.43 1.11 -22.85
N ALA A 39 -5.92 2.33 -22.63
CA ALA A 39 -5.24 3.55 -23.03
C ALA A 39 -4.03 3.82 -22.13
N VAL A 40 -2.88 4.13 -22.74
CA VAL A 40 -1.63 4.35 -21.99
C VAL A 40 -1.67 5.72 -21.31
N GLY A 41 -1.44 5.75 -20.00
CA GLY A 41 -1.40 6.97 -19.20
C GLY A 41 -0.17 7.02 -18.28
N ARG A 42 0.31 8.22 -17.97
CA ARG A 42 1.32 8.40 -16.92
C ARG A 42 0.66 8.18 -15.57
N ARG A 43 1.27 7.33 -14.75
CA ARG A 43 0.86 7.07 -13.38
C ARG A 43 2.07 7.13 -12.46
N THR A 44 1.83 7.56 -11.23
CA THR A 44 2.84 7.56 -10.19
C THR A 44 2.96 6.14 -9.65
N LEU A 45 4.16 5.58 -9.72
CA LEU A 45 4.48 4.31 -9.07
C LEU A 45 4.99 4.65 -7.66
N VAL A 46 4.30 4.17 -6.64
CA VAL A 46 4.69 4.39 -5.25
C VAL A 46 5.24 3.09 -4.70
N GLU A 47 6.51 3.11 -4.27
CA GLU A 47 7.15 2.01 -3.58
C GLU A 47 7.14 2.32 -2.08
N VAL A 48 6.47 1.47 -1.31
CA VAL A 48 6.34 1.65 0.14
C VAL A 48 7.29 0.69 0.83
N VAL A 49 8.24 1.23 1.60
CA VAL A 49 9.15 0.46 2.45
C VAL A 49 8.71 0.63 3.90
N THR A 50 8.44 -0.50 4.58
CA THR A 50 8.08 -0.51 5.99
C THR A 50 9.34 -0.63 6.84
N ALA A 51 9.61 0.36 7.68
CA ALA A 51 10.68 0.31 8.65
C ALA A 51 10.10 0.27 10.07
N SER A 52 10.63 -0.62 10.91
CA SER A 52 10.36 -0.63 12.34
C SER A 52 11.45 0.12 13.08
N GLY A 53 11.08 0.86 14.12
CA GLY A 53 12.00 1.61 14.96
C GLY A 53 11.46 1.70 16.39
N LYS A 54 12.35 1.98 17.34
CA LYS A 54 12.01 2.20 18.74
C LYS A 54 12.15 3.69 19.06
N ILE A 55 11.20 4.23 19.81
CA ILE A 55 11.26 5.60 20.30
C ILE A 55 12.16 5.63 21.53
N GLU A 56 13.18 6.48 21.50
CA GLU A 56 14.09 6.70 22.62
C GLU A 56 14.25 8.20 22.89
N PRO A 57 14.41 8.59 24.18
CA PRO A 57 14.57 9.98 24.53
C PRO A 57 15.86 10.56 23.93
N LYS A 58 15.77 11.77 23.39
CA LYS A 58 16.95 12.48 22.85
C LYS A 58 18.05 12.69 23.90
N ARG A 59 17.67 12.83 25.17
CA ARG A 59 18.59 12.98 26.30
C ARG A 59 18.07 12.17 27.48
N LYS A 60 18.86 11.19 27.92
CA LYS A 60 18.66 10.42 29.15
C LYS A 60 19.94 10.55 29.97
N VAL A 61 19.79 10.89 31.25
CA VAL A 61 20.92 11.04 32.18
C VAL A 61 20.62 10.22 33.41
N ASP A 62 21.49 9.27 33.70
CA ASP A 62 21.46 8.50 34.94
C ASP A 62 22.35 9.23 35.96
N ILE A 63 21.76 9.64 37.08
CA ILE A 63 22.44 10.43 38.12
C ILE A 63 22.91 9.49 39.22
N SER A 64 24.21 9.51 39.50
CA SER A 64 24.85 8.74 40.55
C SER A 64 25.56 9.67 41.52
N ALA A 65 25.71 9.24 42.77
CA ALA A 65 26.47 10.00 43.76
C ALA A 65 27.98 9.85 43.54
N ASP A 66 28.73 10.93 43.72
CA ASP A 66 30.20 10.92 43.63
C ASP A 66 30.85 10.16 44.79
N ILE A 67 30.15 10.07 45.93
CA ILE A 67 30.60 9.40 47.14
C ILE A 67 29.60 8.36 47.61
N SER A 68 30.13 7.26 48.13
CA SER A 68 29.32 6.26 48.83
C SER A 68 28.93 6.79 50.21
N GLY A 69 27.64 6.77 50.53
CA GLY A 69 27.13 7.19 51.83
C GLY A 69 25.67 6.81 52.00
N ARG A 70 25.15 6.97 53.22
CA ARG A 70 23.74 6.69 53.52
C ARG A 70 22.86 7.83 53.02
N VAL A 71 21.78 7.52 52.32
CA VAL A 71 20.75 8.50 51.94
C VAL A 71 20.01 8.95 53.20
N VAL A 72 20.02 10.24 53.50
CA VAL A 72 19.34 10.83 54.68
C VAL A 72 18.00 11.46 54.32
N GLN A 73 17.83 11.86 53.06
CA GLN A 73 16.60 12.50 52.58
C GLN A 73 16.46 12.29 51.07
N VAL A 74 15.24 12.01 50.63
CA VAL A 74 14.82 12.08 49.22
C VAL A 74 13.90 13.28 49.09
N ALA A 75 14.20 14.19 48.17
CA ALA A 75 13.52 15.47 48.04
C ALA A 75 12.54 15.52 46.85
N VAL A 76 12.42 14.43 46.10
CA VAL A 76 11.58 14.32 44.89
C VAL A 76 10.82 13.00 44.87
N GLU A 77 9.66 13.01 44.24
CA GLU A 77 8.82 11.83 44.04
C GLU A 77 9.01 11.24 42.62
N GLU A 78 8.68 9.97 42.45
CA GLU A 78 8.75 9.31 41.15
C GLU A 78 7.79 9.97 40.15
N GLY A 79 8.31 10.34 38.97
CA GLY A 79 7.56 11.04 37.93
C GLY A 79 7.41 12.55 38.14
N GLN A 80 7.98 13.11 39.22
CA GLN A 80 8.00 14.54 39.45
C GLN A 80 8.87 15.26 38.41
N TRP A 81 8.38 16.39 37.89
CA TRP A 81 9.16 17.29 37.05
C TRP A 81 10.14 18.09 37.90
N VAL A 82 11.40 18.15 37.44
CA VAL A 82 12.50 18.84 38.13
C VAL A 82 13.27 19.73 37.16
N ASP A 83 13.71 20.90 37.65
CA ASP A 83 14.56 21.81 36.90
C ASP A 83 16.05 21.52 37.12
N ALA A 84 16.89 22.04 36.23
CA ALA A 84 18.34 21.92 36.37
C ALA A 84 18.83 22.56 37.68
N GLY A 85 19.58 21.81 38.48
CA GLY A 85 20.09 22.25 39.78
C GLY A 85 19.14 22.00 40.95
N ALA A 86 17.97 21.40 40.72
CA ALA A 86 17.09 20.98 41.80
C ALA A 86 17.76 19.92 42.71
N LEU A 87 17.52 20.02 44.01
CA LEU A 87 17.95 19.00 44.98
C LEU A 87 17.10 17.74 44.81
N LEU A 88 17.72 16.62 44.47
CA LEU A 88 17.03 15.34 44.29
C LEU A 88 17.09 14.48 45.56
N LEU A 89 18.28 14.39 46.17
CA LEU A 89 18.54 13.59 47.35
C LEU A 89 19.69 14.18 48.16
N ARG A 90 19.76 13.83 49.44
CA ARG A 90 20.85 14.20 50.34
C ARG A 90 21.50 12.95 50.93
N ILE A 91 22.83 12.93 50.91
CA ILE A 91 23.67 11.87 51.47
C ILE A 91 24.33 12.38 52.76
N ASP A 92 24.49 11.49 53.74
CA ASP A 92 25.18 11.78 55.00
C ASP A 92 26.65 12.17 54.74
N PRO A 93 27.07 13.41 55.04
CA PRO A 93 28.42 13.87 54.75
C PRO A 93 29.46 13.40 55.79
N THR A 94 29.04 12.74 56.87
CA THR A 94 29.93 12.42 58.00
C THR A 94 31.16 11.62 57.58
N GLN A 95 31.01 10.64 56.68
CA GLN A 95 32.14 9.85 56.18
C GLN A 95 33.07 10.65 55.26
N PHE A 96 32.54 11.62 54.52
CA PHE A 96 33.32 12.46 53.62
C PHE A 96 34.11 13.52 54.39
N VAL A 97 33.47 14.20 55.34
CA VAL A 97 34.11 15.25 56.17
C VAL A 97 35.17 14.66 57.10
N ALA A 98 35.03 13.42 57.54
CA ALA A 98 36.03 12.75 58.36
C ALA A 98 37.26 12.24 57.58
N ALA A 99 37.18 12.17 56.24
CA ALA A 99 38.26 11.68 55.39
C ALA A 99 39.16 12.81 54.84
N VAL A 100 38.80 14.06 55.07
CA VAL A 100 39.55 15.28 54.71
C VAL A 100 40.20 15.86 55.96
#